data_AF-A0A923A291-F1
#
_entry.id   AF-A0A923A291-F1
#
_cell.length_a   1.000
_cell.length_b   1.000
_cell.length_c   1.000
_cell.angle_alpha   90.00
_cell.angle_beta   90.00
_cell.angle_gamma   90.00
#
_symmetry.space_group_name_H-M   'P 1'
#
loop_
_entity.id
_entity.type
_entity.pdbx_description
1 polymer ?
#
loop_
_entity_poly.entity_id
_entity_poly.type
_entity_poly.pdbx_seq_one_letter_code
_entity_poly.pdbx_strand_id
1 'polypeptide(L)'
;MIPDQKKHTCIQKFFIGFFILLSLCLIFSVKSTQADNKAASDSLSEKQSNTIDQEKQYLNLFRKLFFSDAYNSLKCYENIYSLLNKASTDGLDVTNVKVIFIFDKDHDKLMPSKSSKTVDFGVQRPTITMYKTRIVYNRSAPPGKFRFHAFAAFKDKIMDFDYTNSPKLMPIREYFDSMFSSKEMNQKERKDLFSRLTLRVIPAKDFLKNGLHHTSWYLFDLETHFPSQSLQHFLSNLDDLQNKKQ
;
A
#
# COMPACT_ATOMS: atom_id res chain seq x y z
N MET A 1 46.46 59.14 -5.36
CA MET A 1 46.15 58.47 -6.65
C MET A 1 47.27 57.49 -6.97
N ILE A 2 47.02 56.21 -6.74
CA ILE A 2 47.84 55.05 -7.16
C ILE A 2 46.80 53.94 -7.45
N PRO A 3 46.83 53.25 -8.61
CA PRO A 3 45.91 52.16 -8.90
C PRO A 3 46.51 50.84 -8.40
N ASP A 4 45.74 50.05 -7.63
CA ASP A 4 46.21 48.76 -7.14
C ASP A 4 45.67 47.61 -8.01
N GLN A 5 46.59 47.00 -8.76
CA GLN A 5 46.39 45.83 -9.59
C GLN A 5 46.21 44.57 -8.73
N LYS A 6 44.97 44.24 -8.33
CA LYS A 6 44.65 42.91 -7.79
C LYS A 6 43.28 42.40 -8.24
N LYS A 7 43.14 42.18 -9.55
CA LYS A 7 42.15 41.26 -10.12
C LYS A 7 42.85 40.53 -11.22
N HIS A 8 43.32 39.29 -11.00
CA HIS A 8 43.42 38.23 -12.03
C HIS A 8 44.09 36.93 -11.55
N THR A 9 44.53 36.80 -10.30
CA THR A 9 45.28 35.60 -9.84
C THR A 9 44.50 34.56 -9.04
N CYS A 10 43.18 34.70 -8.87
CA CYS A 10 42.38 33.71 -8.14
C CYS A 10 41.62 32.73 -9.07
N ILE A 11 41.25 33.16 -10.28
CA ILE A 11 40.37 32.36 -11.15
C ILE A 11 41.15 31.30 -11.94
N GLN A 12 42.45 31.49 -12.18
CA GLN A 12 43.25 30.52 -12.97
C GLN A 12 43.67 29.25 -12.20
N LYS A 13 43.69 29.26 -10.86
CA LYS A 13 44.11 28.08 -10.08
C LYS A 13 43.00 27.04 -9.88
N PHE A 14 41.73 27.41 -10.06
CA PHE A 14 40.60 26.48 -9.92
C PHE A 14 40.37 25.59 -11.15
N PHE A 15 40.68 26.09 -12.37
CA PHE A 15 40.44 25.33 -13.60
C PHE A 15 41.47 24.23 -13.87
N ILE A 16 42.71 24.38 -13.40
CA ILE A 16 43.77 23.38 -13.63
C ILE A 16 43.58 22.15 -12.73
N GLY A 17 43.04 22.33 -11.52
CA GLY A 17 42.79 21.21 -10.59
C GLY A 17 41.63 20.29 -11.01
N PHE A 18 40.64 20.82 -11.74
CA PHE A 18 39.48 20.03 -12.17
C PHE A 18 39.79 19.07 -13.33
N PHE A 19 40.71 19.45 -14.22
CA PHE A 19 41.09 18.61 -15.37
C PHE A 19 41.92 17.38 -14.97
N ILE A 20 42.77 17.48 -13.94
CA ILE A 20 43.58 16.33 -13.48
C ILE A 20 42.69 15.24 -12.84
N LEU A 21 41.61 15.64 -12.15
CA LEU A 21 40.70 14.68 -11.50
C LEU A 21 39.85 13.89 -12.52
N LEU A 22 39.46 14.51 -13.63
CA LEU A 22 38.71 13.85 -14.71
C LEU A 22 39.57 12.86 -15.51
N SER A 23 40.86 13.13 -15.69
CA SER A 23 41.76 12.21 -16.38
C SER A 23 42.13 10.97 -15.55
N LEU A 24 42.11 11.04 -14.22
CA LEU A 24 42.36 9.88 -13.34
C LEU A 24 41.17 8.93 -13.21
N CYS A 25 39.94 9.42 -13.37
CA CYS A 25 38.74 8.54 -13.39
C CYS A 25 38.62 7.72 -14.69
N LEU A 26 39.22 8.17 -15.79
CA LEU A 26 39.18 7.46 -17.08
C LEU A 26 40.21 6.33 -17.21
N ILE A 27 41.18 6.24 -16.30
CA ILE A 27 42.21 5.18 -16.32
C ILE A 27 41.78 3.94 -15.50
N PHE A 28 40.73 4.03 -14.68
CA PHE A 28 40.17 2.88 -13.94
C PHE A 28 38.99 2.16 -14.63
N SER A 29 38.62 2.53 -15.87
CA SER A 29 37.57 1.83 -16.64
C SER A 29 38.08 0.92 -17.76
N VAL A 30 39.38 0.59 -17.79
CA VAL A 30 39.93 -0.39 -18.75
C VAL A 30 40.75 -1.45 -18.04
N LYS A 31 40.06 -2.36 -17.36
CA LYS A 31 40.42 -3.79 -17.20
C LYS A 31 39.38 -4.51 -16.34
N SER A 32 38.30 -4.95 -16.99
CA SER A 32 37.62 -6.21 -16.68
C SER A 32 36.63 -6.52 -17.80
N THR A 33 37.15 -6.88 -18.96
CA THR A 33 36.41 -7.58 -20.01
C THR A 33 36.95 -9.01 -20.06
N GLN A 34 36.48 -9.85 -19.13
CA GLN A 34 36.25 -11.29 -19.32
C GLN A 34 35.79 -11.91 -17.99
N ALA A 35 34.48 -12.02 -17.80
CA ALA A 35 33.83 -13.15 -17.12
C ALA A 35 32.29 -13.02 -17.27
N ASP A 36 31.71 -14.01 -17.94
CA ASP A 36 30.34 -14.50 -17.86
C ASP A 36 29.14 -13.58 -18.22
N ASN A 37 28.81 -13.60 -19.52
CA ASN A 37 27.46 -13.34 -20.04
C ASN A 37 26.45 -14.45 -19.65
N LYS A 38 26.49 -14.94 -18.41
CA LYS A 38 25.53 -15.93 -17.88
C LYS A 38 24.68 -15.40 -16.71
N ALA A 39 25.13 -14.37 -16.00
CA ALA A 39 24.49 -13.91 -14.76
C ALA A 39 23.25 -13.00 -14.92
N ALA A 40 22.99 -12.43 -16.10
CA ALA A 40 21.83 -11.57 -16.31
C ALA A 40 20.53 -12.35 -16.59
N SER A 41 20.64 -13.55 -17.17
CA SER A 41 19.49 -14.43 -17.44
C SER A 41 19.03 -15.16 -16.17
N ASP A 42 19.98 -15.65 -15.37
CA ASP A 42 19.67 -16.46 -14.19
C ASP A 42 19.11 -15.61 -13.03
N SER A 43 19.58 -14.37 -12.85
CA SER A 43 19.08 -13.47 -11.79
C SER A 43 17.66 -12.95 -12.01
N LEU A 44 17.21 -12.80 -13.25
CA LEU A 44 15.83 -12.44 -13.59
C LEU A 44 14.88 -13.65 -13.41
N SER A 45 15.35 -14.84 -13.79
CA SER A 45 14.65 -16.12 -13.60
C SER A 45 14.45 -16.45 -12.11
N GLU A 46 15.51 -16.34 -11.30
CA GLU A 46 15.45 -16.59 -9.84
C GLU A 46 14.53 -15.60 -9.12
N LYS A 47 14.56 -14.31 -9.50
CA LYS A 47 13.68 -13.30 -8.90
C LYS A 47 12.21 -13.49 -9.24
N GLN A 48 11.91 -13.98 -10.45
CA GLN A 48 10.56 -14.36 -10.86
C GLN A 48 10.09 -15.66 -10.20
N SER A 49 10.95 -16.69 -10.11
CA SER A 49 10.64 -17.94 -9.41
C SER A 49 10.35 -17.70 -7.92
N ASN A 50 11.24 -16.99 -7.22
CA ASN A 50 11.04 -16.61 -5.81
C ASN A 50 9.77 -15.78 -5.60
N THR A 51 9.39 -14.97 -6.59
CA THR A 51 8.15 -14.18 -6.56
C THR A 51 6.90 -15.07 -6.65
N ILE A 52 6.88 -16.03 -7.56
CA ILE A 52 5.77 -16.97 -7.75
C ILE A 52 5.60 -17.84 -6.51
N ASP A 53 6.72 -18.26 -5.90
CA ASP A 53 6.69 -19.11 -4.72
C ASP A 53 6.16 -18.36 -3.49
N GLN A 54 6.57 -17.12 -3.26
CA GLN A 54 6.00 -16.28 -2.20
C GLN A 54 4.50 -16.04 -2.40
N GLU A 55 4.06 -15.77 -3.62
CA GLU A 55 2.64 -15.57 -3.92
C GLU A 55 1.80 -16.79 -3.55
N LYS A 56 2.26 -17.99 -3.92
CA LYS A 56 1.60 -19.25 -3.55
C LYS A 56 1.58 -19.46 -2.03
N GLN A 57 2.69 -19.15 -1.35
CA GLN A 57 2.76 -19.25 0.12
C GLN A 57 1.75 -18.31 0.80
N TYR A 58 1.65 -17.05 0.35
CA TYR A 58 0.65 -16.11 0.84
C TYR A 58 -0.78 -16.57 0.55
N LEU A 59 -1.07 -17.07 -0.65
CA LEU A 59 -2.39 -17.60 -0.99
C LEU A 59 -2.77 -18.81 -0.13
N ASN A 60 -1.83 -19.73 0.11
CA ASN A 60 -2.06 -20.91 0.94
C ASN A 60 -2.32 -20.53 2.40
N LEU A 61 -1.53 -19.61 2.95
CA LEU A 61 -1.73 -19.11 4.31
C LEU A 61 -3.07 -18.36 4.44
N PHE A 62 -3.38 -17.49 3.47
CA PHE A 62 -4.65 -16.77 3.44
C PHE A 62 -5.85 -17.72 3.41
N ARG A 63 -5.81 -18.75 2.56
CA ARG A 63 -6.82 -19.82 2.51
C ARG A 63 -6.96 -20.55 3.84
N LYS A 64 -5.83 -20.94 4.43
CA LYS A 64 -5.82 -21.66 5.71
C LYS A 64 -6.49 -20.85 6.82
N LEU A 65 -6.18 -19.55 6.92
CA LEU A 65 -6.77 -18.68 7.92
C LEU A 65 -8.24 -18.37 7.65
N PHE A 66 -8.61 -18.17 6.37
CA PHE A 66 -9.98 -17.90 5.97
C PHE A 66 -10.95 -19.01 6.37
N PHE A 67 -10.52 -20.27 6.29
CA PHE A 67 -11.32 -21.44 6.69
C PHE A 67 -11.08 -21.90 8.13
N SER A 68 -10.41 -21.10 8.97
CA SER A 68 -10.14 -21.44 10.37
C SER A 68 -11.03 -20.64 11.33
N ASP A 69 -11.11 -21.10 12.57
CA ASP A 69 -11.81 -20.40 13.67
C ASP A 69 -11.18 -19.04 14.03
N ALA A 70 -10.01 -18.72 13.49
CA ALA A 70 -9.37 -17.41 13.67
C ALA A 70 -10.06 -16.29 12.86
N TYR A 71 -10.86 -16.63 11.84
CA TYR A 71 -11.56 -15.61 11.06
C TYR A 71 -12.77 -15.04 11.80
N ASN A 72 -12.83 -13.71 11.88
CA ASN A 72 -13.96 -12.98 12.45
C ASN A 72 -14.51 -11.95 11.45
N SER A 73 -15.75 -12.16 11.00
CA SER A 73 -16.37 -11.38 9.90
C SER A 73 -16.61 -9.89 10.16
N LEU A 74 -16.54 -9.43 11.42
CA LEU A 74 -16.71 -8.02 11.77
C LEU A 74 -15.39 -7.34 12.13
N LYS A 75 -14.28 -8.07 11.96
CA LYS A 75 -12.96 -7.66 12.42
C LYS A 75 -11.91 -7.85 11.33
N CYS A 76 -12.17 -7.28 10.15
CA CYS A 76 -11.30 -7.37 8.98
C CYS A 76 -9.83 -7.04 9.27
N TYR A 77 -9.56 -6.02 10.09
CA TYR A 77 -8.20 -5.64 10.48
C TYR A 77 -7.51 -6.64 11.42
N GLU A 78 -8.25 -7.31 12.33
CA GLU A 78 -7.70 -8.39 13.18
C GLU A 78 -7.38 -9.64 12.34
N ASN A 79 -8.20 -9.93 11.33
CA ASN A 79 -7.95 -11.03 10.39
C ASN A 79 -6.65 -10.78 9.60
N ILE A 80 -6.44 -9.54 9.15
CA ILE A 80 -5.19 -9.13 8.47
C ILE A 80 -4.00 -9.21 9.40
N TYR A 81 -4.13 -8.75 10.65
CA TYR A 81 -3.05 -8.91 11.62
C TYR A 81 -2.69 -10.37 11.84
N SER A 82 -3.69 -11.24 11.99
CA SER A 82 -3.47 -12.69 12.14
C SER A 82 -2.73 -13.27 10.94
N LEU A 83 -3.10 -12.86 9.72
CA LEU A 83 -2.39 -13.21 8.48
C LEU A 83 -0.94 -12.77 8.49
N LEU A 84 -0.67 -11.50 8.78
CA LEU A 84 0.68 -10.93 8.74
C LEU A 84 1.57 -11.43 9.86
N ASN A 85 1.02 -11.60 11.06
CA ASN A 85 1.73 -12.14 12.20
C ASN A 85 2.12 -13.60 11.93
N LYS A 86 1.17 -14.42 11.46
CA LYS A 86 1.44 -15.82 11.08
C LYS A 86 2.46 -15.90 9.94
N ALA A 87 2.36 -15.04 8.92
CA ALA A 87 3.32 -14.98 7.83
C ALA A 87 4.74 -14.66 8.36
N SER A 88 4.86 -13.64 9.21
CA SER A 88 6.15 -13.27 9.82
C SER A 88 6.71 -14.37 10.71
N THR A 89 5.87 -15.05 11.50
CA THR A 89 6.30 -16.19 12.34
C THR A 89 6.75 -17.39 11.50
N ASP A 90 6.08 -17.65 10.37
CA ASP A 90 6.41 -18.75 9.46
C ASP A 90 7.57 -18.40 8.50
N GLY A 91 8.21 -17.24 8.68
CA GLY A 91 9.40 -16.83 7.92
C GLY A 91 9.12 -16.23 6.54
N LEU A 92 7.86 -15.89 6.22
CA LEU A 92 7.52 -15.20 4.98
C LEU A 92 7.95 -13.72 5.06
N ASP A 93 8.52 -13.20 3.96
CA ASP A 93 8.88 -11.79 3.87
C ASP A 93 7.63 -10.90 3.78
N VAL A 94 7.38 -10.13 4.83
CA VAL A 94 6.28 -9.15 4.92
C VAL A 94 6.68 -7.75 4.43
N THR A 95 7.94 -7.53 4.01
CA THR A 95 8.45 -6.20 3.63
C THR A 95 7.67 -5.59 2.47
N ASN A 96 7.21 -6.43 1.53
CA ASN A 96 6.45 -6.01 0.36
C ASN A 96 4.93 -6.08 0.54
N VAL A 97 4.46 -6.29 1.78
CA VAL A 97 3.04 -6.31 2.12
C VAL A 97 2.64 -4.97 2.72
N LYS A 98 1.45 -4.50 2.33
CA LYS A 98 0.83 -3.28 2.84
C LYS A 98 -0.54 -3.61 3.40
N VAL A 99 -0.94 -2.99 4.49
CA VAL A 99 -2.32 -2.96 4.96
C VAL A 99 -2.97 -1.70 4.44
N ILE A 100 -4.13 -1.85 3.84
CA ILE A 100 -4.88 -0.76 3.23
C ILE A 100 -6.23 -0.67 3.95
N PHE A 101 -6.52 0.53 4.44
CA PHE A 101 -7.81 0.87 4.99
C PHE A 101 -8.54 1.78 4.02
N ILE A 102 -9.83 1.52 3.82
CA ILE A 102 -10.72 2.35 3.01
C ILE A 102 -11.87 2.89 3.86
N PHE A 103 -12.13 4.18 3.74
CA PHE A 103 -13.17 4.90 4.48
C PHE A 103 -13.65 6.11 3.68
N ASP A 104 -14.73 6.73 4.11
CA ASP A 104 -15.20 7.98 3.52
C ASP A 104 -14.43 9.19 4.10
N LYS A 105 -14.05 10.17 3.28
CA LYS A 105 -13.32 11.38 3.74
C LYS A 105 -14.04 12.18 4.82
N ASP A 106 -15.37 12.13 4.87
CA ASP A 106 -16.17 12.85 5.85
C ASP A 106 -16.31 12.07 7.17
N HIS A 107 -15.73 10.87 7.25
CA HIS A 107 -15.62 10.10 8.50
C HIS A 107 -14.91 10.90 9.60
N ASP A 108 -13.86 11.65 9.23
CA ASP A 108 -12.99 12.40 10.16
C ASP A 108 -13.67 13.68 10.67
N LYS A 109 -14.65 14.21 9.92
CA LYS A 109 -15.39 15.44 10.28
C LYS A 109 -16.38 15.23 11.41
N LEU A 110 -16.67 13.98 11.77
CA LEU A 110 -17.59 13.63 12.84
C LEU A 110 -16.90 13.52 14.20
N MET A 111 -15.64 13.95 14.28
CA MET A 111 -14.91 13.98 15.53
C MET A 111 -15.33 15.17 16.39
N PRO A 112 -15.69 14.94 17.67
CA PRO A 112 -15.73 16.04 18.61
C PRO A 112 -14.33 16.65 18.65
N SER A 113 -14.23 17.94 18.29
CA SER A 113 -13.01 18.71 18.54
C SER A 113 -12.58 18.52 20.00
N LYS A 114 -11.27 18.60 20.29
CA LYS A 114 -10.68 18.36 21.62
C LYS A 114 -11.32 19.14 22.79
N SER A 115 -12.26 20.07 22.53
CA SER A 115 -13.03 20.82 23.51
C SER A 115 -14.40 20.22 23.89
N SER A 116 -14.92 19.22 23.16
CA SER A 116 -16.26 18.65 23.41
C SER A 116 -16.16 17.34 24.19
N LYS A 117 -16.42 17.39 25.50
CA LYS A 117 -16.53 16.20 26.39
C LYS A 117 -17.76 15.32 26.09
N THR A 118 -18.59 15.71 25.13
CA THR A 118 -19.78 14.97 24.73
C THR A 118 -19.55 14.35 23.36
N VAL A 119 -19.38 13.03 23.33
CA VAL A 119 -19.51 12.24 22.11
C VAL A 119 -21.00 12.22 21.78
N ASP A 120 -21.39 12.95 20.72
CA ASP A 120 -22.77 12.89 20.24
C ASP A 120 -22.99 11.56 19.51
N PHE A 121 -23.67 10.62 20.19
CA PHE A 121 -24.02 9.32 19.63
C PHE A 121 -25.09 9.41 18.53
N GLY A 122 -25.73 10.57 18.33
CA GLY A 122 -26.73 10.82 17.27
C GLY A 122 -26.13 11.06 15.89
N VAL A 123 -24.81 11.23 15.79
CA VAL A 123 -24.12 11.52 14.52
C VAL A 123 -23.97 10.23 13.70
N GLN A 124 -24.78 10.09 12.63
CA GLN A 124 -24.68 8.97 11.70
C GLN A 124 -23.38 9.08 10.89
N ARG A 125 -22.48 8.10 11.10
CA ARG A 125 -21.22 8.03 10.36
C ARG A 125 -21.46 7.62 8.91
N PRO A 126 -20.79 8.25 7.92
CA PRO A 126 -20.92 7.84 6.54
C PRO A 126 -20.48 6.38 6.39
N THR A 127 -21.21 5.64 5.56
CA THR A 127 -20.90 4.26 5.22
C THR A 127 -20.50 4.14 3.76
N ILE A 128 -19.62 3.20 3.47
CA ILE A 128 -19.25 2.76 2.14
C ILE A 128 -20.09 1.53 1.79
N THR A 129 -20.74 1.57 0.64
CA THR A 129 -21.44 0.42 0.08
C THR A 129 -20.47 -0.34 -0.81
N MET A 130 -20.25 -1.63 -0.50
CA MET A 130 -19.39 -2.52 -1.28
C MET A 130 -20.22 -3.68 -1.82
N TYR A 131 -20.22 -3.85 -3.14
CA TYR A 131 -21.14 -4.73 -3.86
C TYR A 131 -20.65 -6.16 -4.03
N LYS A 132 -19.42 -6.45 -3.61
CA LYS A 132 -18.86 -7.80 -3.66
C LYS A 132 -18.21 -8.15 -2.35
N THR A 133 -19.06 -8.31 -1.34
CA THR A 133 -18.63 -8.67 0.01
C THR A 133 -19.41 -9.84 0.58
N ARG A 134 -18.80 -10.58 1.50
CA ARG A 134 -19.46 -11.62 2.30
C ARG A 134 -19.24 -11.36 3.78
N ILE A 135 -20.24 -10.79 4.44
CA ILE A 135 -20.27 -10.72 5.91
C ILE A 135 -20.98 -11.99 6.41
N VAL A 136 -20.23 -12.91 7.01
CA VAL A 136 -20.71 -14.27 7.35
C VAL A 136 -21.90 -14.26 8.33
N TYR A 137 -22.06 -13.23 9.14
CA TYR A 137 -23.08 -13.19 10.20
C TYR A 137 -24.34 -12.38 9.89
N ASN A 138 -24.54 -11.87 8.66
CA ASN A 138 -25.82 -11.22 8.34
C ASN A 138 -26.35 -11.61 6.95
N ARG A 139 -27.60 -12.08 6.93
CA ARG A 139 -28.33 -12.72 5.82
C ARG A 139 -28.79 -11.74 4.74
N SER A 140 -27.89 -10.90 4.25
CA SER A 140 -28.15 -10.11 3.06
C SER A 140 -27.15 -10.54 2.01
N ALA A 141 -27.63 -10.94 0.84
CA ALA A 141 -26.80 -10.90 -0.36
C ALA A 141 -26.16 -9.50 -0.45
N PRO A 142 -24.96 -9.37 -1.06
CA PRO A 142 -24.36 -8.06 -1.30
C PRO A 142 -25.41 -7.05 -1.83
N PRO A 143 -25.26 -5.75 -1.49
CA PRO A 143 -24.06 -5.12 -0.96
C PRO A 143 -23.94 -5.08 0.57
N GLY A 144 -22.70 -5.05 1.07
CA GLY A 144 -22.39 -4.73 2.48
C GLY A 144 -22.19 -3.23 2.69
N LYS A 145 -22.59 -2.72 3.87
CA LYS A 145 -22.37 -1.32 4.28
C LYS A 145 -21.35 -1.26 5.41
N PHE A 146 -20.25 -0.57 5.18
CA PHE A 146 -19.10 -0.52 6.08
C PHE A 146 -18.81 0.90 6.52
N ARG A 147 -18.46 1.12 7.79
CA ARG A 147 -17.92 2.42 8.23
C ARG A 147 -16.50 2.64 7.72
N PHE A 148 -15.75 1.56 7.69
CA PHE A 148 -14.44 1.41 7.07
C PHE A 148 -14.27 -0.06 6.70
N HIS A 149 -13.35 -0.37 5.80
CA HIS A 149 -12.92 -1.73 5.51
C HIS A 149 -11.40 -1.81 5.45
N ALA A 150 -10.84 -2.99 5.71
CA ALA A 150 -9.41 -3.23 5.69
C ALA A 150 -9.10 -4.46 4.85
N PHE A 151 -8.00 -4.41 4.12
CA PHE A 151 -7.45 -5.54 3.36
C PHE A 151 -5.94 -5.42 3.27
N ALA A 152 -5.26 -6.55 3.01
CA ALA A 152 -3.82 -6.55 2.77
C ALA A 152 -3.54 -6.53 1.27
N ALA A 153 -2.40 -5.98 0.87
CA ALA A 153 -1.90 -5.98 -0.49
C ALA A 153 -0.48 -6.54 -0.51
N PHE A 154 -0.27 -7.65 -1.21
CA PHE A 154 1.05 -8.16 -1.53
C PHE A 154 1.35 -7.79 -2.98
N LYS A 155 2.38 -6.96 -3.20
CA LYS A 155 2.69 -6.37 -4.51
C LYS A 155 1.46 -5.62 -5.07
N ASP A 156 0.91 -6.08 -6.18
CA ASP A 156 -0.22 -5.51 -6.91
C ASP A 156 -1.53 -6.32 -6.72
N LYS A 157 -1.57 -7.21 -5.71
CA LYS A 157 -2.72 -8.09 -5.44
C LYS A 157 -3.26 -7.93 -4.02
N ILE A 158 -4.58 -7.88 -3.91
CA ILE A 158 -5.36 -7.76 -2.68
C ILE A 158 -5.66 -9.14 -2.08
N MET A 159 -5.48 -9.22 -0.76
CA MET A 159 -5.96 -10.26 0.15
C MET A 159 -7.05 -9.64 1.03
N ASP A 160 -8.31 -9.99 0.74
CA ASP A 160 -9.48 -9.49 1.47
C ASP A 160 -10.35 -10.66 1.92
N PHE A 161 -10.41 -10.85 3.24
CA PHE A 161 -11.21 -11.90 3.87
C PHE A 161 -12.72 -11.72 3.65
N ASP A 162 -13.18 -10.52 3.30
CA ASP A 162 -14.60 -10.25 3.13
C ASP A 162 -15.00 -10.12 1.67
N TYR A 163 -14.11 -10.39 0.69
CA TYR A 163 -14.41 -10.26 -0.74
C TYR A 163 -15.38 -11.32 -1.28
N THR A 164 -15.06 -12.61 -1.16
CA THR A 164 -15.95 -13.71 -1.59
C THR A 164 -15.74 -14.96 -0.74
N ASN A 165 -16.55 -16.00 -0.94
CA ASN A 165 -16.37 -17.32 -0.30
C ASN A 165 -15.12 -18.09 -0.79
N SER A 166 -14.39 -17.52 -1.75
CA SER A 166 -13.19 -18.12 -2.33
C SER A 166 -12.01 -17.18 -2.12
N PRO A 167 -11.21 -17.37 -1.05
CA PRO A 167 -10.01 -16.57 -0.80
C PRO A 167 -9.03 -16.71 -1.98
N LYS A 168 -8.70 -15.56 -2.56
CA LYS A 168 -7.80 -15.42 -3.71
C LYS A 168 -7.06 -14.09 -3.66
N LEU A 169 -5.91 -14.06 -4.33
CA LEU A 169 -5.16 -12.84 -4.59
C LEU A 169 -5.74 -12.15 -5.82
N MET A 170 -6.31 -10.95 -5.62
CA MET A 170 -7.02 -10.22 -6.68
C MET A 170 -6.19 -9.03 -7.16
N PRO A 171 -5.89 -8.86 -8.45
CA PRO A 171 -5.27 -7.63 -8.95
C PRO A 171 -6.01 -6.38 -8.46
N ILE A 172 -5.28 -5.37 -8.00
CA ILE A 172 -5.88 -4.21 -7.30
C ILE A 172 -7.00 -3.54 -8.13
N ARG A 173 -6.82 -3.39 -9.44
CA ARG A 173 -7.86 -2.80 -10.31
C ARG A 173 -9.13 -3.64 -10.34
N GLU A 174 -8.98 -4.92 -10.64
CA GLU A 174 -10.09 -5.87 -10.70
C GLU A 174 -10.83 -5.96 -9.36
N TYR A 175 -10.11 -5.84 -8.24
CA TYR A 175 -10.69 -5.77 -6.91
C TYR A 175 -11.63 -4.57 -6.77
N PHE A 176 -11.15 -3.35 -7.05
CA PHE A 176 -11.95 -2.14 -6.91
C PHE A 176 -13.09 -2.02 -7.93
N ASP A 177 -12.86 -2.46 -9.18
CA ASP A 177 -13.89 -2.56 -10.20
C ASP A 177 -15.03 -3.50 -9.77
N SER A 178 -14.69 -4.63 -9.14
CA SER A 178 -15.66 -5.57 -8.63
C SER A 178 -16.39 -5.06 -7.38
N MET A 179 -15.68 -4.42 -6.46
CA MET A 179 -16.25 -3.89 -5.21
C MET A 179 -17.22 -2.74 -5.45
N PHE A 180 -16.98 -1.94 -6.49
CA PHE A 180 -17.77 -0.76 -6.86
C PHE A 180 -18.31 -0.92 -8.29
N SER A 181 -19.06 -2.00 -8.48
CA SER A 181 -19.61 -2.47 -9.77
C SER A 181 -20.25 -1.36 -10.60
N SER A 182 -19.83 -1.25 -11.87
CA SER A 182 -20.45 -0.36 -12.87
C SER A 182 -21.87 -0.77 -13.30
N LYS A 183 -22.31 -1.98 -12.92
CA LYS A 183 -23.70 -2.41 -13.12
C LYS A 183 -24.65 -1.79 -12.08
N GLU A 184 -24.13 -1.48 -10.91
CA GLU A 184 -24.89 -0.99 -9.76
C GLU A 184 -24.79 0.53 -9.58
N MET A 185 -23.83 1.15 -10.25
CA MET A 185 -23.50 2.57 -10.11
C MET A 185 -23.08 3.14 -11.46
N ASN A 186 -23.71 4.26 -11.86
CA ASN A 186 -23.33 4.91 -13.11
C ASN A 186 -21.96 5.59 -13.00
N GLN A 187 -21.38 6.01 -14.13
CA GLN A 187 -20.03 6.58 -14.16
C GLN A 187 -19.88 7.85 -13.31
N LYS A 188 -20.92 8.69 -13.24
CA LYS A 188 -20.91 9.92 -12.45
C LYS A 188 -20.91 9.61 -10.96
N GLU A 189 -21.80 8.73 -10.50
CA GLU A 189 -21.87 8.26 -9.11
C GLU A 189 -20.58 7.58 -8.69
N ARG A 190 -19.99 6.77 -9.58
CA ARG A 190 -18.73 6.07 -9.31
C ARG A 190 -17.56 7.03 -9.17
N LYS A 191 -17.49 8.05 -10.04
CA LYS A 191 -16.46 9.10 -9.94
C LYS A 191 -16.60 9.90 -8.66
N ASP A 192 -17.84 10.26 -8.29
CA ASP A 192 -18.13 10.95 -7.03
C ASP A 192 -17.71 10.10 -5.83
N LEU A 193 -18.11 8.82 -5.79
CA LEU A 193 -17.68 7.85 -4.79
C LEU A 193 -16.15 7.79 -4.69
N PHE A 194 -15.44 7.60 -5.81
CA PHE A 194 -13.98 7.46 -5.81
C PHE A 194 -13.25 8.73 -5.38
N SER A 195 -13.89 9.89 -5.52
CA SER A 195 -13.36 11.18 -5.05
C SER A 195 -13.52 11.39 -3.54
N ARG A 196 -14.54 10.76 -2.91
CA ARG A 196 -14.76 10.82 -1.46
C ARG A 196 -14.12 9.66 -0.70
N LEU A 197 -13.94 8.51 -1.33
CA LEU A 197 -13.26 7.38 -0.71
C LEU A 197 -11.78 7.69 -0.53
N THR A 198 -11.33 7.45 0.70
CA THR A 198 -10.00 7.73 1.18
C THR A 198 -9.33 6.42 1.57
N LEU A 199 -8.06 6.30 1.22
CA LEU A 199 -7.21 5.18 1.53
C LEU A 199 -6.08 5.60 2.46
N ARG A 200 -5.82 4.76 3.46
CA ARG A 200 -4.57 4.78 4.22
C ARG A 200 -3.80 3.50 3.97
N VAL A 201 -2.54 3.64 3.60
CA VAL A 201 -1.67 2.54 3.19
C VAL A 201 -0.50 2.45 4.16
N ILE A 202 -0.34 1.30 4.81
CA ILE A 202 0.57 1.11 5.93
C ILE A 202 1.46 -0.09 5.64
N PRO A 203 2.80 0.04 5.69
CA PRO A 203 3.68 -1.12 5.56
C PRO A 203 3.37 -2.17 6.63
N ALA A 204 3.36 -3.46 6.26
CA ALA A 204 3.01 -4.53 7.18
C ALA A 204 3.90 -4.57 8.43
N LYS A 205 5.19 -4.23 8.30
CA LYS A 205 6.12 -4.13 9.44
C LYS A 205 5.65 -3.09 10.47
N ASP A 206 5.23 -1.92 9.99
CA ASP A 206 4.74 -0.85 10.87
C ASP A 206 3.37 -1.21 11.47
N PHE A 207 2.50 -1.84 10.67
CA PHE A 207 1.21 -2.34 11.14
C PHE A 207 1.36 -3.35 12.28
N LEU A 208 2.30 -4.29 12.16
CA LEU A 208 2.59 -5.27 13.22
C LEU A 208 3.23 -4.64 14.45
N LYS A 209 4.18 -3.71 14.26
CA LYS A 209 4.92 -3.06 15.36
C LYS A 209 4.01 -2.21 16.25
N ASN A 210 3.03 -1.53 15.68
CA ASN A 210 2.17 -0.63 16.43
C ASN A 210 1.18 -1.37 17.34
N GLY A 211 1.06 -2.71 17.22
CA GLY A 211 0.21 -3.54 18.06
C GLY A 211 -1.29 -3.21 17.88
N LEU A 212 -2.11 -4.21 17.55
CA LEU A 212 -3.56 -3.99 17.57
C LEU A 212 -4.09 -4.00 19.00
N HIS A 213 -3.92 -2.90 19.73
CA HIS A 213 -4.61 -2.69 21.00
C HIS A 213 -6.00 -2.06 20.82
N HIS A 214 -6.37 -1.73 19.59
CA HIS A 214 -7.51 -0.88 19.32
C HIS A 214 -8.70 -1.68 18.81
N THR A 215 -9.74 -1.72 19.63
CA THR A 215 -11.07 -2.24 19.28
C THR A 215 -11.85 -1.30 18.34
N SER A 216 -11.28 -0.14 18.01
CA SER A 216 -11.88 0.83 17.10
C SER A 216 -10.84 1.48 16.18
N TRP A 217 -11.14 1.52 14.88
CA TRP A 217 -10.37 2.24 13.85
C TRP A 217 -10.08 3.69 14.23
N TYR A 218 -10.97 4.32 15.00
CA TYR A 218 -10.79 5.67 15.50
C TYR A 218 -9.49 5.88 16.27
N LEU A 219 -9.12 4.93 17.14
CA LEU A 219 -7.87 5.04 17.90
C LEU A 219 -6.66 4.85 17.01
N PHE A 220 -6.78 3.97 16.01
CA PHE A 220 -5.72 3.77 15.02
C PHE A 220 -5.49 5.00 14.13
N ASP A 221 -6.54 5.78 13.86
CA ASP A 221 -6.46 7.02 13.09
C ASP A 221 -5.66 8.12 13.81
N LEU A 222 -5.84 8.22 15.12
CA LEU A 222 -5.17 9.24 15.94
C LEU A 222 -3.67 9.00 16.13
N GLU A 223 -3.20 7.77 15.91
CA GLU A 223 -1.89 7.33 16.41
C GLU A 223 -0.86 7.02 15.31
N THR A 224 -1.27 6.82 14.06
CA THR A 224 -0.43 6.10 13.10
C THR A 224 0.44 6.93 12.15
N HIS A 225 0.42 8.26 12.18
CA HIS A 225 1.27 9.14 11.33
C HIS A 225 1.24 8.89 9.80
N PHE A 226 0.43 7.95 9.29
CA PHE A 226 0.39 7.60 7.88
C PHE A 226 -0.60 8.50 7.13
N PRO A 227 -0.16 9.24 6.09
CA PRO A 227 -1.03 10.12 5.35
C PRO A 227 -2.08 9.33 4.57
N SER A 228 -3.27 9.91 4.53
CA SER A 228 -4.37 9.40 3.72
C SER A 228 -4.32 9.99 2.31
N GLN A 229 -4.82 9.27 1.31
CA GLN A 229 -4.97 9.75 -0.08
C GLN A 229 -6.31 9.31 -0.66
N SER A 230 -6.83 10.00 -1.67
CA SER A 230 -8.07 9.55 -2.32
C SER A 230 -7.87 8.24 -3.07
N LEU A 231 -8.93 7.42 -3.15
CA LEU A 231 -8.93 6.20 -3.96
C LEU A 231 -8.60 6.51 -5.41
N GLN A 232 -9.14 7.60 -5.95
CA GLN A 232 -8.82 8.05 -7.31
C GLN A 232 -7.31 8.27 -7.50
N HIS A 233 -6.65 9.02 -6.62
CA HIS A 233 -5.21 9.28 -6.71
C HIS A 233 -4.39 7.99 -6.57
N PHE A 234 -4.77 7.11 -5.65
CA PHE A 234 -4.12 5.82 -5.48
C PHE A 234 -4.17 4.96 -6.75
N LEU A 235 -5.35 4.87 -7.39
CA LEU A 235 -5.51 4.10 -8.62
C LEU A 235 -4.75 4.72 -9.80
N SER A 236 -4.71 6.05 -9.92
CA SER A 236 -3.90 6.70 -10.97
C SER A 236 -2.41 6.41 -10.81
N ASN A 237 -1.87 6.44 -9.59
CA ASN A 237 -0.45 6.12 -9.36
C ASN A 237 -0.09 4.67 -9.71
N LEU A 238 -1.05 3.74 -9.61
CA LEU A 238 -0.84 2.36 -10.06
C LEU A 238 -0.71 2.25 -11.59
N ASP A 239 -1.43 3.08 -12.35
CA ASP A 239 -1.34 3.11 -13.83
C ASP A 239 0.04 3.61 -14.27
N ASP A 240 0.51 4.69 -13.66
CA ASP A 240 1.80 5.28 -13.97
C ASP A 240 2.96 4.30 -13.73
N LEU A 241 2.85 3.46 -12.69
CA LEU A 241 3.83 2.44 -12.38
C LEU A 241 3.78 1.24 -13.33
N GLN A 242 2.60 0.91 -13.89
CA GLN A 242 2.46 -0.15 -14.89
C GLN A 242 2.98 0.31 -16.26
N ASN A 243 2.67 1.54 -16.66
CA ASN A 243 3.10 2.11 -17.93
C ASN A 243 4.62 2.33 -17.99
N LYS A 244 5.28 2.57 -16.86
CA LYS A 244 6.76 2.67 -16.78
C LYS A 244 7.49 1.32 -16.85
N LYS A 245 6.78 0.19 -16.77
CA LYS A 245 7.36 -1.16 -16.85
C LYS A 245 7.23 -1.80 -18.24
N GLN A 246 6.53 -1.14 -19.17
CA GLN A 246 6.44 -1.50 -20.58
C GLN A 246 7.50 -0.73 -21.37
#